data_AF-A0A9E0UMI9-F1
#
_entry.id   AF-A0A9E0UMI9-F1
#
_cell.length_a   1.000
_cell.length_b   1.000
_cell.length_c   1.000
_cell.angle_alpha   90.00
_cell.angle_beta   90.00
_cell.angle_gamma   90.00
#
_symmetry.space_group_name_H-M   'P 1'
#
loop_
_entity.id
_entity.type
_entity.pdbx_description
1 polymer ?
#
loop_
_entity_poly.entity_id
_entity_poly.type
_entity_poly.pdbx_seq_one_letter_code
_entity_poly.pdbx_strand_id
1 'polypeptide(L)'
;MAISNKFGAMLLATGNKSECAVGYCTLYGDTCGGFAPISDVYKTDVYKLAKYVNRDSEIIPINSILKPPSAELRPDQKDSDSLPDYSVLDAVLYNYIEGKKSISEIEKMGFDRKMLEDVIRKFERSEYKRRQLPPGPRVSTASFGIGRKVALTDSKTYEF
;
A
#
# COMPACT_ATOMS: atom_id res chain seq x y z
N MET A 1 -17.71 -6.06 10.11
CA MET A 1 -17.70 -7.07 11.20
C MET A 1 -19.06 -7.69 11.52
N ALA A 2 -20.18 -6.96 11.53
CA ALA A 2 -21.49 -7.52 11.91
C ALA A 2 -21.91 -8.80 11.14
N ILE A 3 -21.74 -8.80 9.81
CA ILE A 3 -22.04 -9.98 8.96
C ILE A 3 -21.13 -11.16 9.31
N SER A 4 -19.83 -10.91 9.48
CA SER A 4 -18.85 -11.91 9.89
C SER A 4 -19.25 -12.58 11.22
N ASN A 5 -19.65 -11.79 12.23
CA ASN A 5 -20.10 -12.33 13.52
C ASN A 5 -21.40 -13.14 13.40
N LYS A 6 -22.35 -12.68 12.57
CA LYS A 6 -23.64 -13.36 12.41
C LYS A 6 -23.52 -14.72 11.72
N PHE A 7 -22.62 -14.84 10.75
CA PHE A 7 -22.53 -16.03 9.89
C PHE A 7 -21.25 -16.86 10.10
N GLY A 8 -20.34 -16.43 10.98
CA GLY A 8 -19.08 -17.13 11.26
C GLY A 8 -18.03 -17.05 10.15
N ALA A 9 -18.25 -16.25 9.11
CA ALA A 9 -17.31 -16.07 8.01
C ALA A 9 -16.18 -15.09 8.39
N MET A 10 -14.96 -15.33 7.91
CA MET A 10 -13.85 -14.39 8.12
C MET A 10 -13.95 -13.19 7.17
N LEU A 11 -13.84 -11.98 7.70
CA LEU A 11 -13.70 -10.78 6.87
C LEU A 11 -12.27 -10.69 6.32
N LEU A 12 -12.12 -10.50 5.01
CA LEU A 12 -10.83 -10.25 4.37
C LEU A 12 -10.65 -8.75 4.15
N ALA A 13 -9.54 -8.20 4.64
CA ALA A 13 -9.13 -6.84 4.32
C ALA A 13 -8.48 -6.80 2.93
N THR A 14 -8.65 -5.67 2.23
CA THR A 14 -8.28 -5.53 0.82
C THR A 14 -7.18 -4.49 0.57
N GLY A 15 -6.59 -3.94 1.63
CA GLY A 15 -5.45 -3.01 1.53
C GLY A 15 -4.22 -3.71 0.94
N ASN A 16 -3.60 -3.07 -0.05
CA ASN A 16 -2.37 -3.54 -0.67
C ASN A 16 -1.12 -2.88 -0.07
N LYS A 17 0.07 -3.36 -0.46
CA LYS A 17 1.34 -2.89 0.11
C LYS A 17 1.56 -1.39 -0.09
N SER A 18 1.18 -0.84 -1.24
CA SER A 18 1.35 0.58 -1.55
C SER A 18 0.52 1.46 -0.60
N GLU A 19 -0.76 1.12 -0.42
CA GLU A 19 -1.68 1.79 0.49
C GLU A 19 -1.21 1.67 1.95
N CYS A 20 -0.82 0.45 2.37
CA CYS A 20 -0.29 0.20 3.72
C CYS A 20 1.04 0.93 3.97
N ALA A 21 1.88 1.07 2.95
CA ALA A 21 3.17 1.74 3.05
C ALA A 21 2.98 3.22 3.40
N VAL A 22 2.18 3.96 2.63
CA VAL A 22 2.00 5.40 2.86
C VAL A 22 0.83 5.74 3.80
N GLY A 23 0.18 4.72 4.37
CA GLY A 23 -0.95 4.87 5.28
C GLY A 23 -2.19 5.46 4.60
N TYR A 24 -2.37 5.18 3.32
CA TYR A 24 -3.56 5.54 2.55
C TYR A 24 -4.71 4.57 2.84
N CYS A 25 -5.11 4.55 4.11
CA CYS A 25 -6.10 3.66 4.66
C CYS A 25 -6.76 4.29 5.89
N THR A 26 -7.97 3.84 6.21
CA THR A 26 -8.73 4.27 7.38
C THR A 26 -8.66 3.17 8.44
N LEU A 27 -8.07 3.49 9.59
CA LEU A 27 -8.06 2.57 10.72
C LEU A 27 -9.48 2.22 11.13
N TYR A 28 -9.72 0.93 11.31
CA TYR A 28 -11.03 0.35 11.60
C TYR A 28 -12.08 0.54 10.48
N GLY A 29 -11.66 1.06 9.33
CA GLY A 29 -12.42 1.09 8.08
C GLY A 29 -12.00 -0.05 7.18
N ASP A 30 -11.36 0.29 6.05
CA ASP A 30 -10.86 -0.67 5.06
C ASP A 30 -9.76 -1.62 5.60
N THR A 31 -9.10 -1.26 6.69
CA THR A 31 -8.12 -2.14 7.34
C THR A 31 -8.75 -3.21 8.23
N CYS A 32 -10.07 -3.22 8.41
CA CYS A 32 -10.76 -4.25 9.19
C CYS A 32 -10.73 -5.61 8.47
N GLY A 33 -10.27 -6.65 9.16
CA GLY A 33 -10.34 -8.02 8.69
C GLY A 33 -9.67 -8.99 9.67
N GLY A 34 -9.90 -10.28 9.47
CA GLY A 34 -9.12 -11.35 10.12
C GLY A 34 -7.85 -11.68 9.35
N PHE A 35 -7.81 -11.36 8.05
CA PHE A 35 -6.67 -11.62 7.17
C PHE A 35 -6.63 -10.61 6.01
N ALA A 36 -5.44 -10.24 5.55
CA ALA A 36 -5.22 -9.36 4.40
C ALA A 36 -4.42 -10.09 3.31
N PRO A 37 -5.08 -10.70 2.31
CA PRO A 37 -4.42 -11.55 1.30
C PRO A 37 -3.38 -10.83 0.44
N ILE A 38 -3.53 -9.53 0.23
CA ILE A 38 -2.69 -8.74 -0.68
C ILE A 38 -1.90 -7.64 0.02
N SER A 39 -1.79 -7.68 1.35
CA SER A 39 -1.10 -6.65 2.16
C SER A 39 0.39 -6.50 1.86
N ASP A 40 1.02 -7.48 1.21
CA ASP A 40 2.42 -7.45 0.80
C ASP A 40 2.60 -7.46 -0.75
N VAL A 41 1.54 -7.12 -1.50
CA VAL A 41 1.56 -6.96 -2.96
C VAL A 41 1.48 -5.48 -3.32
N TYR A 42 2.40 -4.97 -4.15
CA TYR A 42 2.33 -3.58 -4.64
C TYR A 42 1.13 -3.37 -5.58
N LYS A 43 0.59 -2.15 -5.64
CA LYS A 43 -0.58 -1.83 -6.47
C LYS A 43 -0.35 -2.17 -7.94
N THR A 44 0.81 -1.83 -8.47
CA THR A 44 1.21 -2.19 -9.84
C THR A 44 1.20 -3.70 -10.07
N ASP A 45 1.59 -4.49 -9.07
CA ASP A 45 1.55 -5.95 -9.14
C ASP A 45 0.14 -6.51 -8.94
N VAL A 46 -0.74 -5.85 -8.18
CA VAL A 46 -2.17 -6.20 -8.11
C VAL A 46 -2.80 -6.15 -9.51
N TYR A 47 -2.51 -5.11 -10.31
CA TYR A 47 -2.98 -5.03 -11.70
C TYR A 47 -2.40 -6.16 -12.57
N LYS A 48 -1.12 -6.52 -12.39
CA LYS A 48 -0.51 -7.65 -13.12
C LYS A 48 -1.17 -8.98 -12.72
N LEU A 49 -1.42 -9.19 -11.44
CA LEU A 49 -2.12 -10.38 -10.93
C LEU A 49 -3.54 -10.46 -11.46
N ALA A 50 -4.28 -9.35 -11.50
CA ALA A 50 -5.63 -9.33 -12.05
C ALA A 50 -5.65 -9.74 -13.53
N LYS A 51 -4.71 -9.21 -14.33
CA LYS A 51 -4.53 -9.61 -15.74
C LYS A 51 -4.13 -11.08 -15.86
N TYR A 52 -3.26 -11.57 -14.97
CA TYR A 52 -2.86 -12.97 -14.95
C TYR A 52 -4.00 -13.93 -14.58
N VAL A 53 -4.86 -13.56 -13.63
CA VAL A 53 -6.08 -14.32 -13.27
C VAL A 53 -7.03 -14.38 -14.46
N ASN A 54 -7.16 -13.28 -15.21
CA ASN A 54 -8.02 -13.18 -16.38
C ASN A 54 -7.46 -13.77 -17.68
N ARG A 55 -6.25 -14.35 -17.67
CA ARG A 55 -5.55 -14.75 -18.91
C ARG A 55 -6.31 -15.78 -19.76
N ASP A 56 -7.08 -16.65 -19.11
CA ASP A 56 -7.81 -17.76 -19.75
C ASP A 56 -9.32 -17.44 -19.90
N SER A 57 -9.86 -16.59 -19.02
CA SER A 57 -11.27 -16.21 -18.99
C SER A 57 -11.48 -14.96 -18.14
N GLU A 58 -12.50 -14.15 -18.41
CA GLU A 58 -12.86 -13.01 -17.57
C GLU A 58 -13.45 -13.48 -16.23
N ILE A 59 -12.64 -13.41 -15.16
CA ILE A 59 -13.06 -13.70 -13.77
C ILE A 59 -13.26 -12.37 -13.02
N ILE A 60 -12.34 -11.43 -13.21
CA ILE A 60 -12.41 -10.07 -12.69
C ILE A 60 -12.96 -9.18 -13.82
N PRO A 61 -14.05 -8.42 -13.62
CA PRO A 61 -14.58 -7.55 -14.66
C PRO A 61 -13.51 -6.62 -15.25
N ILE A 62 -13.39 -6.59 -16.58
CA ILE A 62 -12.33 -5.82 -17.25
C ILE A 62 -12.38 -4.33 -16.90
N ASN A 63 -13.59 -3.79 -16.70
CA ASN A 63 -13.80 -2.41 -16.29
C ASN A 63 -13.17 -2.10 -14.92
N SER A 64 -13.08 -3.07 -14.01
CA SER A 64 -12.40 -2.90 -12.71
C SER A 64 -10.88 -2.82 -12.85
N ILE A 65 -10.32 -3.32 -13.96
CA ILE A 65 -8.87 -3.32 -14.24
C ILE A 65 -8.46 -2.09 -15.04
N LEU A 66 -9.32 -1.65 -15.98
CA LEU A 66 -9.04 -0.50 -16.85
C LEU A 66 -9.36 0.85 -16.20
N LYS A 67 -10.26 0.86 -15.20
CA LYS A 67 -10.57 2.08 -14.46
C LYS A 67 -9.30 2.62 -13.80
N PRO A 68 -8.96 3.90 -13.99
CA PRO A 68 -7.82 4.49 -13.30
C PRO A 68 -8.04 4.42 -11.79
N PRO A 69 -6.97 4.21 -10.99
CA PRO A 69 -7.10 4.23 -9.54
C PRO A 69 -7.64 5.58 -9.06
N SER A 70 -8.66 5.55 -8.21
CA SER A 70 -9.34 6.74 -7.67
C SER A 70 -9.94 6.46 -6.30
N ALA A 71 -9.65 7.29 -5.28
CA ALA A 71 -10.35 7.33 -4.01
C ALA A 71 -11.69 8.06 -4.19
N GLU A 72 -12.69 7.31 -4.62
CA GLU A 72 -14.05 7.80 -4.80
C GLU A 72 -14.80 7.95 -3.46
N LEU A 73 -14.27 8.78 -2.55
CA LEU A 73 -14.98 9.18 -1.33
C LEU A 73 -15.72 10.52 -1.48
N ARG A 74 -15.50 11.26 -2.57
CA ARG A 74 -16.29 12.44 -2.98
C ARG A 74 -16.37 12.57 -4.51
N PRO A 75 -17.45 13.16 -5.06
CA PRO A 75 -17.45 13.65 -6.43
C PRO A 75 -16.23 14.58 -6.62
N ASP A 76 -15.48 14.38 -7.70
CA ASP A 76 -14.29 15.14 -8.09
C ASP A 76 -12.99 14.92 -7.28
N GLN A 77 -12.94 13.96 -6.34
CA GLN A 77 -11.68 13.62 -5.65
C GLN A 77 -10.83 12.65 -6.49
N LYS A 78 -9.64 13.06 -6.92
CA LYS A 78 -8.65 12.18 -7.56
C LYS A 78 -7.57 11.76 -6.57
N ASP A 79 -7.14 10.51 -6.59
CA ASP A 79 -5.97 10.02 -5.82
C ASP A 79 -4.71 10.86 -6.06
N SER A 80 -4.60 11.42 -7.26
CA SER A 80 -3.51 12.28 -7.71
C SER A 80 -3.36 13.59 -6.92
N ASP A 81 -4.36 13.98 -6.11
CA ASP A 81 -4.25 15.19 -5.28
C ASP A 81 -3.36 14.98 -4.05
N SER A 82 -3.01 13.72 -3.71
CA SER A 82 -2.29 13.42 -2.46
C SER A 82 -1.19 12.37 -2.56
N LEU A 83 -1.12 11.63 -3.67
CA LEU A 83 -0.09 10.64 -3.98
C LEU A 83 0.33 10.73 -5.45
N PRO A 84 1.60 10.43 -5.79
CA PRO A 84 2.01 10.25 -7.18
C PRO A 84 1.36 9.00 -7.77
N ASP A 85 1.43 8.84 -9.10
CA ASP A 85 0.98 7.62 -9.79
C ASP A 85 1.59 6.37 -9.16
N TYR A 86 0.82 5.29 -9.06
CA TYR A 86 1.28 4.05 -8.42
C TYR A 86 2.54 3.47 -9.06
N SER A 87 2.77 3.68 -10.37
CA SER A 87 4.02 3.29 -11.02
C SER A 87 5.24 3.99 -10.42
N VAL A 88 5.11 5.28 -10.10
CA VAL A 88 6.14 6.09 -9.47
C VAL A 88 6.22 5.75 -7.98
N LEU A 89 5.08 5.71 -7.29
CA LEU A 89 5.00 5.41 -5.86
C LEU A 89 5.64 4.06 -5.54
N ASP A 90 5.26 3.01 -6.26
CA ASP A 90 5.75 1.65 -6.03
C ASP A 90 7.24 1.55 -6.31
N ALA A 91 7.74 2.24 -7.35
CA ALA A 91 9.17 2.28 -7.66
C ALA A 91 9.99 2.94 -6.54
N VAL A 92 9.50 4.06 -5.99
CA VAL A 92 10.14 4.75 -4.85
C VAL A 92 10.11 3.85 -3.62
N LEU A 93 8.95 3.32 -3.26
CA LEU A 93 8.78 2.44 -2.10
C LEU A 93 9.65 1.20 -2.21
N TYR A 94 9.71 0.55 -3.37
CA TYR A 94 10.52 -0.65 -3.59
C TYR A 94 12.01 -0.37 -3.40
N ASN A 95 12.53 0.72 -3.97
CA ASN A 95 13.93 1.08 -3.82
C ASN A 95 14.28 1.45 -2.37
N TYR A 96 13.35 2.09 -1.65
CA TYR A 96 13.56 2.49 -0.27
C TYR A 96 13.45 1.30 0.72
N ILE A 97 12.43 0.44 0.55
CA ILE A 97 12.09 -0.62 1.51
C ILE A 97 12.91 -1.89 1.24
N GLU A 98 12.79 -2.46 0.04
CA GLU A 98 13.48 -3.68 -0.36
C GLU A 98 14.93 -3.38 -0.78
N GLY A 99 15.11 -2.33 -1.58
CA GLY A 99 16.43 -1.90 -2.07
C GLY A 99 17.30 -1.25 -1.00
N LYS A 100 16.72 -0.84 0.14
CA LYS A 100 17.40 -0.15 1.25
C LYS A 100 18.23 1.06 0.81
N LYS A 101 17.82 1.72 -0.27
CA LYS A 101 18.48 2.92 -0.79
C LYS A 101 18.11 4.15 0.04
N SER A 102 19.07 5.05 0.21
CA SER A 102 18.87 6.39 0.75
C SER A 102 18.10 7.29 -0.22
N ILE A 103 17.53 8.39 0.28
CA ILE A 103 16.84 9.40 -0.54
C ILE A 103 17.73 9.88 -1.68
N SER A 104 18.99 10.21 -1.40
CA SER A 104 19.95 10.71 -2.39
C SER A 104 20.29 9.67 -3.47
N GLU A 105 20.28 8.38 -3.14
CA GLU A 105 20.48 7.32 -4.13
C GLU A 105 19.26 7.17 -5.04
N ILE A 106 18.05 7.32 -4.50
CA ILE A 106 16.81 7.27 -5.29
C ILE A 106 16.67 8.53 -6.16
N GLU A 107 17.03 9.70 -5.64
CA GLU A 107 17.05 10.97 -6.39
C GLU A 107 17.94 10.88 -7.65
N LYS A 108 19.11 10.24 -7.54
CA LYS A 108 20.01 9.99 -8.70
C LYS A 108 19.38 9.11 -9.78
N MET A 109 18.28 8.41 -9.50
CA MET A 109 17.52 7.63 -10.48
C MET A 109 16.53 8.50 -11.29
N GLY A 110 16.47 9.81 -11.03
CA GLY A 110 15.66 10.77 -11.79
C GLY A 110 14.30 11.11 -11.17
N PHE A 111 14.05 10.72 -9.91
CA PHE A 111 12.84 11.09 -9.20
C PHE A 111 12.94 12.49 -8.60
N ASP A 112 11.84 13.25 -8.63
CA ASP A 112 11.74 14.57 -8.00
C ASP A 112 11.96 14.48 -6.48
N ARG A 113 12.88 15.29 -5.96
CA ARG A 113 13.25 15.29 -4.55
C ARG A 113 12.07 15.55 -3.63
N LYS A 114 11.26 16.57 -3.93
CA LYS A 114 10.14 16.97 -3.07
C LYS A 114 9.10 15.85 -2.96
N MET A 115 8.84 15.15 -4.06
CA MET A 115 7.96 13.97 -4.07
C MET A 115 8.54 12.82 -3.25
N LEU A 116 9.84 12.51 -3.39
CA LEU A 116 10.51 11.47 -2.59
C LEU A 116 10.37 11.73 -1.09
N GLU A 117 10.65 12.96 -0.67
CA GLU A 117 10.57 13.37 0.73
C GLU A 117 9.15 13.24 1.29
N ASP A 118 8.13 13.60 0.50
CA ASP A 118 6.72 13.44 0.89
C ASP A 118 6.32 11.97 1.04
N VAL A 119 6.67 11.13 0.05
CA VAL A 119 6.38 9.68 0.08
C VAL A 119 7.04 9.02 1.28
N ILE A 120 8.32 9.30 1.52
CA ILE A 120 9.07 8.69 2.63
C ILE A 120 8.56 9.19 3.97
N ARG A 121 8.20 10.47 4.10
CA ARG A 121 7.58 11.02 5.30
C ARG A 121 6.23 10.36 5.59
N LYS A 122 5.37 10.16 4.58
CA LYS A 122 4.11 9.41 4.73
C LYS A 122 4.39 7.97 5.15
N PHE A 123 5.39 7.34 4.55
CA PHE A 123 5.80 5.99 4.90
C PHE A 123 6.17 5.88 6.37
N GLU A 124 7.10 6.70 6.85
CA GLU A 124 7.57 6.62 8.23
C GLU A 124 6.47 6.94 9.24
N ARG A 125 5.65 7.97 8.99
CA ARG A 125 4.53 8.36 9.88
C ARG A 125 3.41 7.32 9.95
N SER A 126 3.33 6.39 9.01
CA SER A 126 2.23 5.42 8.92
C SER A 126 2.47 4.12 9.70
N GLU A 127 3.54 4.04 10.49
CA GLU A 127 3.88 2.85 11.27
C GLU A 127 2.78 2.45 12.25
N TYR A 128 2.10 3.43 12.87
CA TYR A 128 0.98 3.16 13.78
C TYR A 128 -0.21 2.49 13.09
N LYS A 129 -0.44 2.76 11.80
CA LYS A 129 -1.47 2.07 11.02
C LYS A 129 -1.02 0.66 10.66
N ARG A 130 0.21 0.51 10.17
CA ARG A 130 0.78 -0.80 9.78
C ARG A 130 0.77 -1.81 10.91
N ARG A 131 1.07 -1.38 12.13
CA ARG A 131 1.10 -2.26 13.31
C ARG A 131 -0.26 -2.83 13.72
N GLN A 132 -1.35 -2.24 13.22
CA GLN A 132 -2.72 -2.66 13.49
C GLN A 132 -3.35 -3.39 12.30
N LEU A 133 -2.58 -3.63 11.22
CA LEU A 133 -3.08 -4.38 10.07
C LEU A 133 -3.30 -5.85 10.45
N PRO A 134 -4.33 -6.50 9.87
CA PRO A 134 -4.50 -7.93 10.03
C PRO A 134 -3.31 -8.71 9.43
N PRO A 135 -3.09 -9.96 9.87
CA PRO A 135 -2.05 -10.80 9.30
C PRO A 135 -2.27 -11.01 7.80
N GLY A 136 -1.18 -11.20 7.07
CA GLY A 136 -1.21 -11.47 5.63
C GLY A 136 0.01 -12.29 5.21
N PRO A 137 0.01 -12.83 3.98
CA PRO A 137 1.16 -13.57 3.47
C PRO A 137 2.33 -12.64 3.21
N ARG A 138 3.55 -13.13 3.47
CA ARG A 138 4.77 -12.46 3.01
C ARG A 138 5.12 -12.97 1.62
N VAL A 139 5.09 -12.08 0.63
CA VAL A 139 5.46 -12.39 -0.76
C VAL A 139 6.69 -11.61 -1.22
N SER A 140 7.08 -10.56 -0.49
CA SER A 140 8.26 -9.75 -0.74
C SER A 140 9.40 -10.05 0.24
N THR A 141 10.57 -9.50 -0.04
CA THR A 141 11.73 -9.56 0.88
C THR A 141 11.54 -8.70 2.14
N ALA A 142 10.61 -7.74 2.14
CA ALA A 142 10.40 -6.79 3.24
C ALA A 142 8.90 -6.49 3.49
N SER A 143 8.19 -7.41 4.16
CA SER A 143 6.79 -7.26 4.56
C SER A 143 6.60 -6.42 5.84
N PHE A 144 5.42 -5.81 6.01
CA PHE A 144 5.06 -5.03 7.19
C PHE A 144 4.55 -5.84 8.41
N GLY A 145 4.72 -7.15 8.40
CA GLY A 145 4.32 -8.03 9.51
C GLY A 145 5.36 -8.14 10.64
N ILE A 146 5.25 -9.22 11.42
CA ILE A 146 6.00 -9.49 12.67
C ILE A 146 7.54 -9.36 12.53
N GLY A 147 8.10 -9.49 11.32
CA GLY A 147 9.53 -9.36 11.05
C GLY A 147 10.07 -7.92 11.03
N ARG A 148 9.22 -6.89 10.96
CA ARG A 148 9.64 -5.49 10.91
C ARG A 148 9.55 -4.86 12.32
N LYS A 149 10.69 -4.43 12.86
CA LYS A 149 10.77 -3.76 14.16
C LYS A 149 11.13 -2.29 13.97
N VAL A 150 10.13 -1.42 14.06
CA VAL A 150 10.29 0.04 14.02
C VAL A 150 9.58 0.63 15.23
N ALA A 151 10.12 1.73 15.76
CA ALA A 151 9.49 2.47 16.85
C ALA A 151 8.18 3.11 16.36
N LEU A 152 7.12 3.06 17.18
CA LEU A 152 5.85 3.72 16.87
C LEU A 152 5.94 5.23 17.01
N THR A 153 6.55 5.68 18.11
CA THR A 153 6.85 7.08 18.38
C THR A 153 8.32 7.28 18.09
N ASP A 154 8.62 8.04 17.06
CA ASP A 154 9.99 8.36 16.66
C ASP A 154 10.04 9.84 16.29
N SER A 155 11.03 10.56 16.83
CA SER A 155 11.23 11.98 16.60
C SER A 155 12.22 12.22 15.46
N LYS A 156 12.21 11.37 14.42
CA LYS A 156 13.15 11.49 13.31
C LYS A 156 13.15 12.92 12.79
N THR A 157 14.27 13.60 12.99
CA THR A 157 14.63 14.80 12.27
C THR A 157 14.98 14.37 10.87
N TYR A 158 14.15 14.77 9.92
CA TYR A 158 14.45 14.57 8.52
C TYR A 158 15.49 15.62 8.12
N GLU A 159 16.77 15.26 8.18
CA GLU A 159 17.82 16.03 7.53
C GLU A 159 17.74 15.73 6.03
N PHE A 160 17.00 16.59 5.33
CA PHE A 160 16.93 16.59 3.88
C PHE A 160 18.05 17.46 3.33
#